data_AF-A0A2V7PJE2-F1
#
_entry.id   AF-A0A2V7PJE2-F1
#
_cell.length_a   1.000
_cell.length_b   1.000
_cell.length_c   1.000
_cell.angle_alpha   90.00
_cell.angle_beta   90.00
_cell.angle_gamma   90.00
#
_symmetry.space_group_name_H-M   'P 1'
#
loop_
_entity.id
_entity.type
_entity.pdbx_description
1 polymer ?
#
loop_
_entity_poly.entity_id
_entity_poly.type
_entity_poly.pdbx_seq_one_letter_code
_entity_poly.pdbx_strand_id
1 'polypeptide(L)'
;MKTRVLHVTAELWPYARTGGLGQAVADIADHQAASGTESHVVLPLYREARAHAGKIEPLTEPFTVVSGGRREEVRVWHQVGDDYPKTMFLEHNPSFDRPGLYGDPRGDYADNPQRFALFASAAIEIARRFGEGTLIMHAHDWHAALVPVFLRRVYRDEPDLQRLPCVLTVHNGGFQGVYPYEVLKQIGLPDDMWSPDYMEWYGRLNYLKGGLHYADMVTTVSPTHAFELLTDVGGFGLQHSFRQLGDRLVGIRNGIDIKKWNPADDALIPARFTPDDMSGKAHCKATLQEAWGLPRRADVPLFGMSARLVAQKGLDQIVASQSLRLLDAQFIFLGAGEAQFENALRELATRFPTR
;
A
#
# COMPACT_ATOMS: atom_id res chain seq x y z
N MET A 1 14.11 12.40 23.50
CA MET A 1 12.65 12.62 23.32
C MET A 1 12.07 11.35 22.71
N LYS A 2 10.90 10.91 23.18
CA LYS A 2 10.23 9.71 22.65
C LYS A 2 9.58 10.11 21.31
N THR A 3 10.07 9.55 20.20
CA THR A 3 9.51 9.81 18.87
C THR A 3 8.30 8.90 18.66
N ARG A 4 7.19 9.48 18.25
CA ARG A 4 5.95 8.79 17.88
C ARG A 4 5.76 8.90 16.38
N VAL A 5 5.26 7.84 15.77
CA VAL A 5 4.88 7.82 14.35
C VAL A 5 3.42 7.42 14.25
N LEU A 6 2.62 8.19 13.50
CA LEU A 6 1.27 7.82 13.11
C LEU A 6 1.25 7.50 11.63
N HIS A 7 1.26 6.21 11.31
CA HIS A 7 1.03 5.71 9.95
C HIS A 7 -0.43 5.91 9.57
N VAL A 8 -0.67 6.67 8.52
CA VAL A 8 -2.01 6.91 7.95
C VAL A 8 -2.09 6.13 6.64
N THR A 9 -2.86 5.04 6.65
CA THR A 9 -2.89 4.08 5.54
C THR A 9 -4.32 3.63 5.23
N ALA A 10 -4.58 3.32 3.96
CA ALA A 10 -5.84 2.69 3.56
C ALA A 10 -5.81 1.16 3.68
N GLU A 11 -4.64 0.54 3.84
CA GLU A 11 -4.50 -0.91 4.00
C GLU A 11 -3.57 -1.23 5.17
N LEU A 12 -3.88 -2.30 5.89
CA LEU A 12 -3.04 -2.86 6.92
C LEU A 12 -3.31 -4.36 7.05
N TRP A 13 -2.28 -5.19 6.95
CA TRP A 13 -2.38 -6.62 7.22
C TRP A 13 -2.52 -6.88 8.73
N PRO A 14 -3.38 -7.81 9.20
CA PRO A 14 -4.29 -8.67 8.43
C PRO A 14 -5.70 -8.09 8.20
N TYR A 15 -5.93 -6.82 8.54
CA TYR A 15 -7.27 -6.26 8.62
C TYR A 15 -7.92 -5.96 7.26
N ALA A 16 -7.21 -5.29 6.36
CA ALA A 16 -7.73 -4.89 5.06
C ALA A 16 -6.58 -4.77 4.03
N ARG A 17 -6.72 -5.44 2.88
CA ARG A 17 -5.64 -5.49 1.87
C ARG A 17 -6.15 -5.75 0.46
N THR A 18 -5.63 -5.02 -0.52
CA THR A 18 -5.77 -5.34 -1.95
C THR A 18 -4.44 -5.67 -2.62
N GLY A 19 -3.31 -5.25 -2.02
CA GLY A 19 -1.99 -5.45 -2.59
C GLY A 19 -0.86 -5.48 -1.55
N GLY A 20 0.33 -5.04 -1.96
CA GLY A 20 1.52 -5.03 -1.09
C GLY A 20 1.52 -3.93 -0.02
N LEU A 21 0.68 -2.91 -0.15
CA LEU A 21 0.62 -1.76 0.76
C LEU A 21 0.37 -2.20 2.20
N GLY A 22 -0.67 -3.00 2.44
CA GLY A 22 -1.05 -3.42 3.79
C GLY A 22 0.04 -4.21 4.51
N GLN A 23 0.82 -5.02 3.79
CA GLN A 23 1.96 -5.74 4.37
C GLN A 23 3.13 -4.80 4.64
N ALA A 24 3.46 -3.91 3.69
CA ALA A 24 4.57 -2.98 3.84
C ALA A 24 4.38 -2.04 5.04
N VAL A 25 3.15 -1.55 5.26
CA VAL A 25 2.84 -0.68 6.42
C VAL A 25 2.83 -1.47 7.74
N ALA A 26 2.34 -2.71 7.75
CA ALA A 26 2.43 -3.57 8.93
C ALA A 26 3.90 -3.82 9.32
N ASP A 27 4.72 -4.24 8.35
CA ASP A 27 6.12 -4.59 8.60
C ASP A 27 6.92 -3.38 9.11
N ILE A 28 6.76 -2.19 8.51
CA ILE A 28 7.48 -0.99 8.97
C ILE A 28 7.03 -0.58 10.38
N ALA A 29 5.74 -0.65 10.67
CA ALA A 29 5.20 -0.29 11.99
C ALA A 29 5.71 -1.24 13.08
N ASP A 30 5.69 -2.55 12.81
CA ASP A 30 6.21 -3.59 13.71
C ASP A 30 7.71 -3.42 13.98
N HIS A 31 8.51 -3.16 12.94
CA HIS A 31 9.96 -3.01 13.12
C HIS A 31 10.32 -1.69 13.83
N GLN A 32 9.59 -0.61 13.59
CA GLN A 32 9.74 0.63 14.34
C GLN A 32 9.36 0.45 15.82
N ALA A 33 8.28 -0.27 16.10
CA ALA A 33 7.88 -0.64 17.46
C ALA A 33 8.98 -1.47 18.16
N ALA A 34 9.48 -2.50 17.48
CA ALA A 34 10.58 -3.33 17.98
C ALA A 34 11.89 -2.55 18.21
N SER A 35 12.11 -1.46 17.46
CA SER A 35 13.26 -0.57 17.65
C SER A 35 13.05 0.48 18.76
N GLY A 36 11.91 0.46 19.47
CA GLY A 36 11.59 1.38 20.56
C GLY A 36 10.86 2.66 20.16
N THR A 37 10.43 2.78 18.90
CA THR A 37 9.56 3.88 18.43
C THR A 37 8.12 3.58 18.84
N GLU A 38 7.39 4.58 19.33
CA GLU A 38 5.95 4.42 19.56
C GLU A 38 5.21 4.50 18.22
N SER A 39 5.02 3.34 17.59
CA SER A 39 4.39 3.24 16.29
C SER A 39 2.88 3.07 16.41
N HIS A 40 2.14 3.96 15.79
CA HIS A 40 0.68 3.90 15.70
C HIS A 40 0.28 3.76 14.25
N VAL A 41 -0.79 3.02 13.99
CA VAL A 41 -1.35 2.91 12.64
C VAL A 41 -2.82 3.23 12.69
N VAL A 42 -3.28 4.14 11.82
CA VAL A 42 -4.70 4.40 11.60
C VAL A 42 -5.09 3.99 10.19
N LEU A 43 -6.18 3.22 10.11
CA LEU A 43 -6.86 2.88 8.87
C LEU A 43 -8.37 3.05 9.00
N PRO A 44 -9.12 3.15 7.90
CA PRO A 44 -10.58 3.11 7.98
C PRO A 44 -11.10 1.76 8.47
N LEU A 45 -12.17 1.77 9.28
CA LEU A 45 -12.85 0.56 9.73
C LEU A 45 -13.74 0.01 8.60
N TYR A 46 -13.10 -0.62 7.61
CA TYR A 46 -13.81 -1.34 6.56
C TYR A 46 -14.60 -2.53 7.11
N ARG A 47 -15.56 -3.03 6.34
CA ARG A 47 -16.27 -4.28 6.67
C ARG A 47 -15.30 -5.45 6.87
N GLU A 48 -14.32 -5.58 5.97
CA GLU A 48 -13.24 -6.58 6.08
C GLU A 48 -12.39 -6.35 7.34
N ALA A 49 -11.98 -5.11 7.60
CA ALA A 49 -11.21 -4.78 8.80
C ALA A 49 -11.97 -5.15 10.08
N ARG A 50 -13.26 -4.87 10.14
CA ARG A 50 -14.12 -5.25 11.27
C ARG A 50 -14.19 -6.76 11.47
N ALA A 51 -14.24 -7.54 10.38
CA ALA A 51 -14.27 -9.00 10.45
C ALA A 51 -12.95 -9.60 10.97
N HIS A 52 -11.81 -8.94 10.69
CA HIS A 52 -10.48 -9.42 11.08
C HIS A 52 -9.92 -8.78 12.36
N ALA A 53 -10.50 -7.69 12.84
CA ALA A 53 -9.97 -6.93 13.98
C ALA A 53 -10.04 -7.67 15.33
N GLY A 54 -10.86 -8.71 15.43
CA GLY A 54 -11.10 -9.40 16.70
C GLY A 54 -11.77 -8.46 17.71
N LYS A 55 -11.24 -8.39 18.94
CA LYS A 55 -11.75 -7.49 19.98
C LYS A 55 -11.16 -6.09 19.83
N ILE A 56 -12.03 -5.11 19.56
CA ILE A 56 -11.71 -3.67 19.54
C ILE A 56 -12.55 -2.91 20.56
N GLU A 57 -11.98 -1.84 21.12
CA GLU A 57 -12.65 -0.96 22.09
C GLU A 57 -12.68 0.48 21.58
N PRO A 58 -13.69 1.30 21.94
CA PRO A 58 -13.71 2.70 21.59
C PRO A 58 -12.50 3.41 22.21
N LEU A 59 -11.65 4.02 21.38
CA LEU A 59 -10.56 4.88 21.84
C LEU A 59 -11.07 6.28 22.19
N THR A 60 -12.15 6.70 21.52
CA THR A 60 -12.77 8.01 21.71
C THR A 60 -14.27 7.88 21.75
N GLU A 61 -14.92 8.82 22.44
CA GLU A 61 -16.31 9.17 22.12
C GLU A 61 -16.40 9.63 20.65
N PRO A 62 -17.58 9.52 20.00
CA PRO A 62 -17.82 10.14 18.71
C PRO A 62 -17.43 11.62 18.71
N PHE A 63 -16.83 12.08 17.63
CA PHE A 63 -16.49 13.49 17.44
C PHE A 63 -16.74 13.93 16.01
N THR A 64 -16.95 15.23 15.84
CA THR A 64 -17.21 15.80 14.52
C THR A 64 -15.90 16.18 13.81
N VAL A 65 -15.78 15.75 12.56
CA VAL A 65 -14.73 16.19 11.62
C VAL A 65 -15.38 17.07 10.56
N VAL A 66 -14.72 18.19 10.24
CA VAL A 66 -15.12 19.04 9.10
C VAL A 66 -14.33 18.62 7.87
N SER A 67 -15.03 18.18 6.81
CA SER A 67 -14.43 17.78 5.52
C SER A 67 -15.22 18.40 4.39
N GLY A 68 -14.60 19.28 3.60
CA GLY A 68 -15.26 19.94 2.47
C GLY A 68 -16.52 20.73 2.84
N GLY A 69 -16.50 21.40 4.00
CA GLY A 69 -17.65 22.13 4.54
C GLY A 69 -18.75 21.25 5.14
N ARG A 70 -18.65 19.91 5.04
CA ARG A 70 -19.57 18.98 5.69
C ARG A 70 -19.07 18.64 7.09
N ARG A 71 -20.01 18.45 8.01
CA ARG A 71 -19.76 18.00 9.39
C ARG A 71 -20.11 16.52 9.46
N GLU A 72 -19.10 15.68 9.64
CA GLU A 72 -19.24 14.23 9.69
C GLU A 72 -18.91 13.75 11.10
N GLU A 73 -19.78 12.95 11.71
CA GLU A 73 -19.48 12.30 12.98
C GLU A 73 -18.68 11.02 12.73
N VAL A 74 -17.54 10.89 13.40
CA VAL A 74 -16.66 9.73 13.31
C VAL A 74 -16.35 9.21 14.71
N ARG A 75 -15.92 7.95 14.80
CA ARG A 75 -15.43 7.33 16.04
C ARG A 75 -14.12 6.61 15.76
N VAL A 76 -13.21 6.60 16.74
CA VAL A 76 -11.98 5.82 16.64
C VAL A 76 -12.06 4.64 17.59
N TRP A 77 -11.74 3.47 17.06
CA TRP A 77 -11.58 2.23 17.79
C TRP A 77 -10.11 1.84 17.85
N HIS A 78 -9.71 1.01 18.80
CA HIS A 78 -8.36 0.46 18.82
C HIS A 78 -8.38 -1.02 19.19
N GLN A 79 -7.33 -1.73 18.79
CA GLN A 79 -7.10 -3.08 19.28
C GLN A 79 -6.68 -3.03 20.75
N VAL A 80 -7.22 -3.95 21.55
CA VAL A 80 -6.89 -4.07 22.99
C VAL A 80 -5.47 -4.60 23.14
N GLY A 81 -4.66 -3.93 23.94
CA GLY A 81 -3.26 -4.29 24.20
C GLY A 81 -2.42 -3.06 24.52
N ASP A 82 -1.32 -3.27 25.25
CA ASP A 82 -0.39 -2.20 25.62
C ASP A 82 0.84 -2.14 24.70
N ASP A 83 1.10 -3.20 23.95
CA ASP A 83 2.24 -3.30 23.05
C ASP A 83 2.04 -2.47 21.77
N TYR A 84 3.18 -2.03 21.21
CA TYR A 84 3.23 -1.38 19.92
C TYR A 84 3.47 -2.41 18.79
N PRO A 85 2.95 -2.18 17.57
CA PRO A 85 2.23 -0.98 17.16
C PRO A 85 0.78 -0.92 17.66
N LYS A 86 0.30 0.29 17.94
CA LYS A 86 -1.10 0.51 18.32
C LYS A 86 -1.95 0.73 17.07
N THR A 87 -2.79 -0.25 16.75
CA THR A 87 -3.71 -0.19 15.61
C THR A 87 -5.02 0.51 15.99
N MET A 88 -5.38 1.54 15.22
CA MET A 88 -6.59 2.34 15.36
C MET A 88 -7.45 2.25 14.10
N PHE A 89 -8.77 2.16 14.28
CA PHE A 89 -9.73 2.08 13.19
C PHE A 89 -10.67 3.28 13.20
N LEU A 90 -10.71 4.03 12.09
CA LEU A 90 -11.63 5.14 11.91
C LEU A 90 -12.99 4.63 11.41
N GLU A 91 -14.00 4.69 12.28
CA GLU A 91 -15.37 4.36 11.93
C GLU A 91 -16.09 5.57 11.32
N HIS A 92 -16.55 5.39 10.08
CA HIS A 92 -17.57 6.21 9.43
C HIS A 92 -18.32 5.29 8.46
N ASN A 93 -19.45 4.74 8.89
CA ASN A 93 -20.17 3.69 8.15
C ASN A 93 -20.57 4.13 6.72
N PRO A 94 -21.05 5.36 6.46
CA PRO A 94 -21.38 5.78 5.10
C PRO A 94 -20.20 5.70 4.12
N SER A 95 -18.98 5.96 4.61
CA SER A 95 -17.75 5.87 3.81
C SER A 95 -17.17 4.46 3.76
N PHE A 96 -17.11 3.73 4.87
CA PHE A 96 -16.21 2.58 4.98
C PHE A 96 -16.89 1.22 5.21
N ASP A 97 -18.15 1.16 5.64
CA ASP A 97 -18.88 -0.11 5.73
C ASP A 97 -19.41 -0.54 4.35
N ARG A 98 -18.48 -1.02 3.51
CA ARG A 98 -18.73 -1.44 2.13
C ARG A 98 -18.05 -2.78 1.83
N PRO A 99 -18.51 -3.50 0.78
CA PRO A 99 -17.90 -4.77 0.38
C PRO A 99 -16.43 -4.69 -0.05
N GLY A 100 -16.00 -3.57 -0.65
CA GLY A 100 -14.61 -3.34 -1.05
C GLY A 100 -14.02 -2.08 -0.45
N LEU A 101 -12.69 -1.95 -0.50
CA LEU A 101 -11.98 -0.79 0.06
C LEU A 101 -12.15 0.45 -0.84
N TYR A 102 -11.94 0.29 -2.14
CA TYR A 102 -11.91 1.38 -3.14
C TYR A 102 -13.05 1.31 -4.15
N GLY A 103 -13.66 0.14 -4.34
CA GLY A 103 -14.66 -0.09 -5.37
C GLY A 103 -15.31 -1.46 -5.24
N ASP A 104 -16.18 -1.76 -6.20
CA ASP A 104 -16.81 -3.08 -6.37
C ASP A 104 -16.56 -3.59 -7.80
N PRO A 105 -17.08 -4.77 -8.22
CA PRO A 105 -16.87 -5.27 -9.59
C PRO A 105 -17.27 -4.31 -10.72
N ARG A 106 -18.05 -3.26 -10.45
CA ARG A 106 -18.44 -2.20 -11.41
C ARG A 106 -17.42 -1.07 -11.51
N GLY A 107 -16.39 -1.07 -10.66
CA GLY A 107 -15.32 -0.07 -10.65
C GLY A 107 -15.20 0.66 -9.31
N ASP A 108 -14.43 1.73 -9.33
CA ASP A 108 -14.16 2.58 -8.17
C ASP A 108 -15.43 3.25 -7.64
N TYR A 109 -15.53 3.40 -6.33
CA TYR A 109 -16.61 4.17 -5.74
C TYR A 109 -16.45 5.66 -6.11
N ALA A 110 -17.52 6.25 -6.66
CA ALA A 110 -17.53 7.63 -7.12
C ALA A 110 -17.22 8.66 -6.03
N ASP A 111 -17.45 8.30 -4.76
CA ASP A 111 -17.20 9.15 -3.60
C ASP A 111 -15.84 8.90 -2.93
N ASN A 112 -14.96 8.09 -3.52
CA ASN A 112 -13.55 7.97 -3.11
C ASN A 112 -12.87 9.31 -2.79
N PRO A 113 -12.98 10.37 -3.62
CA PRO A 113 -12.30 11.63 -3.31
C PRO A 113 -12.73 12.21 -1.95
N GLN A 114 -14.01 12.14 -1.61
CA GLN A 114 -14.56 12.67 -0.36
C GLN A 114 -14.27 11.73 0.82
N ARG A 115 -14.32 10.41 0.61
CA ARG A 115 -14.00 9.40 1.64
C ARG A 115 -12.57 9.57 2.14
N PHE A 116 -11.61 9.71 1.23
CA PHE A 116 -10.21 9.84 1.58
C PHE A 116 -9.83 11.26 2.02
N ALA A 117 -10.58 12.30 1.61
CA ALA A 117 -10.50 13.62 2.24
C ALA A 117 -10.98 13.58 3.70
N LEU A 118 -12.14 12.96 3.98
CA LEU A 118 -12.61 12.77 5.36
C LEU A 118 -11.60 11.98 6.20
N PHE A 119 -11.02 10.92 5.65
CA PHE A 119 -9.98 10.14 6.31
C PHE A 119 -8.75 10.98 6.66
N ALA A 120 -8.26 11.80 5.73
CA ALA A 120 -7.12 12.69 5.98
C ALA A 120 -7.44 13.72 7.07
N SER A 121 -8.60 14.37 7.03
CA SER A 121 -9.02 15.31 8.08
C SER A 121 -9.14 14.62 9.44
N ALA A 122 -9.76 13.44 9.48
CA ALA A 122 -9.92 12.68 10.72
C ALA A 122 -8.56 12.23 11.29
N ALA A 123 -7.60 11.84 10.45
CA ALA A 123 -6.24 11.50 10.89
C ALA A 123 -5.51 12.69 11.53
N ILE A 124 -5.72 13.91 11.02
CA ILE A 124 -5.19 15.14 11.62
C ILE A 124 -5.87 15.44 12.97
N GLU A 125 -7.18 15.26 13.08
CA GLU A 125 -7.91 15.38 14.35
C GLU A 125 -7.47 14.33 15.38
N ILE A 126 -7.12 13.12 14.93
CA ILE A 126 -6.50 12.08 15.76
C ILE A 126 -5.12 12.54 16.23
N ALA A 127 -4.30 13.10 15.34
CA ALA A 127 -2.98 13.61 15.67
C ALA A 127 -3.01 14.68 16.77
N ARG A 128 -4.03 15.56 16.80
CA ARG A 128 -4.23 16.55 17.88
C ARG A 128 -4.39 15.94 19.27
N ARG A 129 -4.86 14.70 19.35
CA ARG A 129 -5.10 14.00 20.63
C ARG A 129 -3.82 13.38 21.19
N PHE A 130 -2.73 13.39 20.42
CA PHE A 130 -1.43 13.03 20.95
C PHE A 130 -0.94 14.15 21.86
N GLY A 131 -0.61 13.81 23.12
CA GLY A 131 -0.03 14.77 24.07
C GLY A 131 1.39 15.21 23.68
N GLU A 132 2.09 15.81 24.64
CA GLU A 132 3.43 16.39 24.44
C GLU A 132 4.47 15.42 23.86
N GLY A 133 5.35 15.92 22.98
CA GLY A 133 6.43 15.18 22.34
C GLY A 133 6.43 15.30 20.81
N THR A 134 7.31 14.56 20.14
CA THR A 134 7.44 14.61 18.67
C THR A 134 6.56 13.53 18.05
N LEU A 135 5.53 13.95 17.30
CA LEU A 135 4.71 13.09 16.46
C LEU A 135 5.06 13.33 14.99
N ILE A 136 5.32 12.26 14.25
CA ILE A 136 5.49 12.28 12.80
C ILE A 136 4.25 11.67 12.15
N MET A 137 3.61 12.41 11.25
CA MET A 137 2.56 11.90 10.38
C MET A 137 3.23 11.14 9.22
N HIS A 138 2.92 9.86 9.04
CA HIS A 138 3.46 9.07 7.93
C HIS A 138 2.32 8.62 7.02
N ALA A 139 2.06 9.40 5.97
CA ALA A 139 1.04 9.13 4.97
C ALA A 139 1.53 8.09 3.96
N HIS A 140 0.63 7.18 3.54
CA HIS A 140 0.93 6.18 2.52
C HIS A 140 0.00 6.30 1.30
N ASP A 141 0.61 6.46 0.13
CA ASP A 141 -0.03 6.60 -1.19
C ASP A 141 -1.07 7.73 -1.29
N TRP A 142 -1.75 7.80 -2.44
CA TRP A 142 -2.74 8.84 -2.75
C TRP A 142 -3.89 8.92 -1.73
N HIS A 143 -4.23 7.81 -1.07
CA HIS A 143 -5.30 7.73 -0.06
C HIS A 143 -5.07 8.65 1.14
N ALA A 144 -3.80 8.82 1.53
CA ALA A 144 -3.39 9.67 2.64
C ALA A 144 -2.59 10.90 2.18
N ALA A 145 -2.39 11.08 0.87
CA ALA A 145 -1.64 12.20 0.29
C ALA A 145 -2.26 13.57 0.59
N LEU A 146 -3.54 13.63 0.97
CA LEU A 146 -4.18 14.86 1.42
C LEU A 146 -3.77 15.28 2.84
N VAL A 147 -3.19 14.40 3.66
CA VAL A 147 -2.71 14.76 5.01
C VAL A 147 -1.73 15.95 4.97
N PRO A 148 -0.60 15.91 4.23
CA PRO A 148 0.30 17.06 4.16
C PRO A 148 -0.36 18.29 3.52
N VAL A 149 -1.24 18.09 2.52
CA VAL A 149 -1.98 19.19 1.89
C VAL A 149 -2.86 19.91 2.91
N PHE A 150 -3.65 19.16 3.67
CA PHE A 150 -4.59 19.70 4.64
C PHE A 150 -3.89 20.33 5.81
N LEU A 151 -2.82 19.70 6.33
CA LEU A 151 -1.96 20.32 7.33
C LEU A 151 -1.58 21.72 6.86
N ARG A 152 -0.98 21.88 5.67
CA ARG A 152 -0.43 23.18 5.21
C ARG A 152 -1.47 24.18 4.69
N ARG A 153 -2.67 23.74 4.28
CA ARG A 153 -3.65 24.61 3.59
C ARG A 153 -4.97 24.79 4.32
N VAL A 154 -5.51 23.73 4.91
CA VAL A 154 -6.77 23.76 5.66
C VAL A 154 -6.51 24.19 7.10
N TYR A 155 -5.49 23.62 7.71
CA TYR A 155 -5.07 23.91 9.10
C TYR A 155 -3.96 24.96 9.18
N ARG A 156 -3.89 25.87 8.19
CA ARG A 156 -2.82 26.88 8.05
C ARG A 156 -2.73 27.86 9.22
N ASP A 157 -3.84 28.13 9.87
CA ASP A 157 -3.93 29.10 10.97
C ASP A 157 -3.74 28.44 12.34
N GLU A 158 -3.31 27.18 12.37
CA GLU A 158 -3.07 26.40 13.58
C GLU A 158 -1.58 26.05 13.73
N PRO A 159 -0.82 26.81 14.53
CA PRO A 159 0.64 26.69 14.59
C PRO A 159 1.16 25.30 14.99
N ASP A 160 0.45 24.58 15.85
CA ASP A 160 0.89 23.27 16.32
C ASP A 160 0.74 22.21 15.22
N LEU A 161 -0.34 22.28 14.42
CA LEU A 161 -0.51 21.42 13.25
C LEU A 161 0.44 21.80 12.10
N GLN A 162 0.73 23.10 11.91
CA GLN A 162 1.73 23.53 10.93
C GLN A 162 3.12 22.93 11.20
N ARG A 163 3.45 22.70 12.48
CA ARG A 163 4.75 22.16 12.89
C ARG A 163 4.82 20.63 12.84
N LEU A 164 3.71 19.92 12.63
CA LEU A 164 3.74 18.48 12.51
C LEU A 164 4.54 18.08 11.26
N PRO A 165 5.65 17.32 11.43
CA PRO A 165 6.36 16.72 10.32
C PRO A 165 5.48 15.67 9.63
N CYS A 166 5.45 15.70 8.31
CA CYS A 166 4.70 14.77 7.49
C CYS A 166 5.60 14.12 6.44
N VAL A 167 5.69 12.80 6.50
CA VAL A 167 6.34 11.95 5.49
C VAL A 167 5.27 11.36 4.59
N LEU A 168 5.50 11.33 3.28
CA LEU A 168 4.65 10.61 2.32
C LEU A 168 5.43 9.47 1.68
N THR A 169 4.99 8.22 1.85
CA THR A 169 5.54 7.09 1.08
C THR A 169 4.69 6.82 -0.16
N VAL A 170 5.34 6.76 -1.31
CA VAL A 170 4.75 6.29 -2.57
C VAL A 170 5.14 4.83 -2.78
N HIS A 171 4.18 3.91 -2.64
CA HIS A 171 4.38 2.49 -2.92
C HIS A 171 4.13 2.16 -4.39
N ASN A 172 3.27 2.93 -5.05
CA ASN A 172 2.99 2.77 -6.47
C ASN A 172 2.62 4.11 -7.13
N GLY A 173 3.52 4.65 -7.95
CA GLY A 173 3.30 5.92 -8.68
C GLY A 173 2.19 5.86 -9.74
N GLY A 174 1.71 4.67 -10.09
CA GLY A 174 0.61 4.49 -11.04
C GLY A 174 -0.78 4.81 -10.48
N PHE A 175 -0.95 4.85 -9.15
CA PHE A 175 -2.22 5.20 -8.50
C PHE A 175 -2.11 6.55 -7.80
N GLN A 176 -2.78 7.57 -8.33
CA GLN A 176 -2.50 8.97 -7.98
C GLN A 176 -3.69 9.75 -7.37
N GLY A 177 -4.91 9.17 -7.39
CA GLY A 177 -6.12 9.89 -6.97
C GLY A 177 -6.42 11.06 -7.90
N VAL A 178 -6.78 10.77 -9.16
CA VAL A 178 -7.03 11.77 -10.21
C VAL A 178 -8.52 12.01 -10.38
N TYR A 179 -8.95 13.27 -10.26
CA TYR A 179 -10.37 13.63 -10.22
C TYR A 179 -10.71 14.89 -11.04
N PRO A 180 -11.99 15.14 -11.35
CA PRO A 180 -12.44 16.40 -11.95
C PRO A 180 -12.23 17.63 -11.03
N TYR A 181 -12.32 18.82 -11.61
CA TYR A 181 -12.14 20.11 -10.90
C TYR A 181 -13.09 20.28 -9.71
N GLU A 182 -14.34 19.84 -9.85
CA GLU A 182 -15.40 20.02 -8.88
C GLU A 182 -15.04 19.42 -7.51
N VAL A 183 -14.20 18.37 -7.52
CA VAL A 183 -13.72 17.72 -6.30
C VAL A 183 -12.92 18.68 -5.42
N LEU A 184 -12.15 19.61 -5.99
CA LEU A 184 -11.33 20.55 -5.22
C LEU A 184 -12.18 21.34 -4.21
N LYS A 185 -13.31 21.87 -4.68
CA LYS A 185 -14.28 22.58 -3.84
C LYS A 185 -14.98 21.65 -2.86
N GLN A 186 -15.37 20.45 -3.31
CA GLN A 186 -16.08 19.46 -2.49
C GLN A 186 -15.27 18.90 -1.31
N ILE A 187 -13.94 19.00 -1.36
CA ILE A 187 -13.04 18.63 -0.26
C ILE A 187 -12.54 19.85 0.54
N GLY A 188 -12.97 21.06 0.17
CA GLY A 188 -12.75 22.27 0.96
C GLY A 188 -11.38 22.92 0.73
N LEU A 189 -10.76 22.68 -0.42
CA LEU A 189 -9.54 23.36 -0.81
C LEU A 189 -9.84 24.67 -1.55
N PRO A 190 -9.01 25.71 -1.35
CA PRO A 190 -9.16 26.98 -2.07
C PRO A 190 -8.85 26.84 -3.57
N ASP A 191 -9.48 27.69 -4.39
CA ASP A 191 -9.36 27.67 -5.86
C ASP A 191 -7.91 27.89 -6.35
N ASP A 192 -7.06 28.54 -5.53
CA ASP A 192 -5.63 28.75 -5.85
C ASP A 192 -4.82 27.44 -5.90
N MET A 193 -5.34 26.35 -5.34
CA MET A 193 -4.75 25.02 -5.42
C MET A 193 -4.91 24.37 -6.81
N TRP A 194 -5.81 24.92 -7.65
CA TRP A 194 -5.93 24.54 -9.05
C TRP A 194 -4.86 25.23 -9.91
N SER A 195 -3.61 24.88 -9.67
CA SER A 195 -2.46 25.36 -10.43
C SER A 195 -1.54 24.19 -10.80
N PRO A 196 -0.88 24.23 -11.98
CA PRO A 196 0.17 23.29 -12.34
C PRO A 196 1.31 23.23 -11.33
N ASP A 197 1.51 24.27 -10.51
CA ASP A 197 2.52 24.27 -9.44
C ASP A 197 2.05 23.51 -8.18
N TYR A 198 0.74 23.31 -8.04
CA TYR A 198 0.10 22.66 -6.90
C TYR A 198 -0.57 21.34 -7.32
N MET A 199 -1.91 21.27 -7.37
CA MET A 199 -2.64 20.01 -7.53
C MET A 199 -3.25 19.79 -8.91
N GLU A 200 -3.29 20.80 -9.78
CA GLU A 200 -3.79 20.63 -11.14
C GLU A 200 -2.80 19.81 -11.96
N TRP A 201 -3.30 18.89 -12.76
CA TRP A 201 -2.53 17.98 -13.59
C TRP A 201 -3.33 17.60 -14.84
N TYR A 202 -3.00 18.22 -15.98
CA TYR A 202 -3.64 18.01 -17.29
C TYR A 202 -5.18 18.17 -17.27
N GLY A 203 -5.66 19.27 -16.67
CA GLY A 203 -7.06 19.61 -16.52
C GLY A 203 -7.78 18.82 -15.42
N ARG A 204 -7.05 18.09 -14.57
CA ARG A 204 -7.59 17.25 -13.49
C ARG A 204 -6.93 17.55 -12.16
N LEU A 205 -7.63 17.28 -11.07
CA LEU A 205 -7.08 17.29 -9.72
C LEU A 205 -6.24 16.04 -9.51
N ASN A 206 -5.09 16.16 -8.83
CA ASN A 206 -4.24 15.02 -8.50
C ASN A 206 -3.82 15.05 -7.02
N TYR A 207 -4.33 14.10 -6.23
CA TYR A 207 -4.06 14.04 -4.79
C TYR A 207 -2.60 13.75 -4.50
N LEU A 208 -2.01 12.78 -5.21
CA LEU A 208 -0.61 12.41 -5.01
C LEU A 208 0.31 13.59 -5.32
N LYS A 209 0.06 14.31 -6.42
CA LYS A 209 0.82 15.52 -6.77
C LYS A 209 0.81 16.55 -5.64
N GLY A 210 -0.37 16.85 -5.08
CA GLY A 210 -0.50 17.72 -3.92
C GLY A 210 0.29 17.21 -2.71
N GLY A 211 0.19 15.92 -2.43
CA GLY A 211 0.93 15.29 -1.35
C GLY A 211 2.45 15.42 -1.50
N LEU A 212 2.98 15.20 -2.71
CA LEU A 212 4.41 15.38 -3.00
C LEU A 212 4.85 16.81 -2.75
N HIS A 213 4.06 17.80 -3.17
CA HIS A 213 4.38 19.21 -2.98
C HIS A 213 4.53 19.58 -1.49
N TYR A 214 3.56 19.17 -0.66
CA TYR A 214 3.46 19.64 0.73
C TYR A 214 4.09 18.73 1.79
N ALA A 215 4.46 17.47 1.48
CA ALA A 215 5.08 16.56 2.46
C ALA A 215 6.53 16.95 2.76
N ASP A 216 6.94 17.04 4.02
CA ASP A 216 8.31 17.46 4.37
C ASP A 216 9.37 16.52 3.81
N MET A 217 9.08 15.21 3.78
CA MET A 217 9.88 14.18 3.11
C MET A 217 8.99 13.25 2.31
N VAL A 218 9.52 12.73 1.20
CA VAL A 218 8.87 11.71 0.38
C VAL A 218 9.77 10.50 0.33
N THR A 219 9.20 9.32 0.62
CA THR A 219 9.93 8.06 0.50
C THR A 219 9.29 7.12 -0.52
N THR A 220 10.05 6.14 -0.97
CA THR A 220 9.53 5.10 -1.84
C THR A 220 10.24 3.77 -1.62
N VAL A 221 9.71 2.68 -2.18
CA VAL A 221 10.00 1.29 -1.79
C VAL A 221 11.38 0.75 -2.19
N SER A 222 12.21 1.53 -2.88
CA SER A 222 13.63 1.23 -3.10
C SER A 222 14.38 2.42 -3.72
N PRO A 223 15.73 2.46 -3.64
CA PRO A 223 16.55 3.42 -4.40
C PRO A 223 16.32 3.34 -5.92
N THR A 224 16.16 2.13 -6.47
CA THR A 224 15.87 1.94 -7.90
C THR A 224 14.51 2.53 -8.27
N HIS A 225 13.48 2.27 -7.47
CA HIS A 225 12.16 2.84 -7.73
C HIS A 225 12.17 4.37 -7.58
N ALA A 226 12.95 4.93 -6.65
CA ALA A 226 13.14 6.38 -6.57
C ALA A 226 13.71 6.95 -7.87
N PHE A 227 14.71 6.28 -8.46
CA PHE A 227 15.24 6.66 -9.77
C PHE A 227 14.20 6.51 -10.90
N GLU A 228 13.45 5.41 -10.92
CA GLU A 228 12.41 5.16 -11.93
C GLU A 228 11.33 6.25 -11.92
N LEU A 229 10.89 6.71 -10.74
CA LEU A 229 9.92 7.80 -10.59
C LEU A 229 10.39 9.14 -11.18
N LEU A 230 11.71 9.32 -11.36
CA LEU A 230 12.28 10.50 -12.02
C LEU A 230 12.25 10.42 -13.55
N THR A 231 11.94 9.26 -14.12
CA THR A 231 11.89 9.04 -15.58
C THR A 231 10.49 9.32 -16.14
N ASP A 232 10.38 9.63 -17.43
CA ASP A 232 9.08 9.93 -18.05
C ASP A 232 8.12 8.72 -18.05
N VAL A 233 8.68 7.51 -18.12
CA VAL A 233 7.90 6.26 -18.06
C VAL A 233 7.52 5.91 -16.62
N GLY A 234 8.51 5.87 -15.72
CA GLY A 234 8.30 5.43 -14.34
C GLY A 234 7.63 6.46 -13.43
N GLY A 235 7.67 7.75 -13.78
CA GLY A 235 7.01 8.81 -13.01
C GLY A 235 5.51 8.94 -13.29
N PHE A 236 4.95 8.20 -14.24
CA PHE A 236 3.52 8.20 -14.58
C PHE A 236 2.95 9.62 -14.78
N GLY A 237 3.72 10.51 -15.43
CA GLY A 237 3.36 11.91 -15.66
C GLY A 237 3.55 12.85 -14.46
N LEU A 238 4.04 12.36 -13.32
CA LEU A 238 4.46 13.14 -12.14
C LEU A 238 5.98 13.27 -12.01
N GLN A 239 6.76 12.84 -13.00
CA GLN A 239 8.22 12.85 -12.96
C GLN A 239 8.81 14.22 -12.66
N HIS A 240 8.17 15.29 -13.11
CA HIS A 240 8.59 16.67 -12.80
C HIS A 240 8.37 17.00 -11.32
N SER A 241 7.24 16.60 -10.75
CA SER A 241 6.95 16.73 -9.31
C SER A 241 7.94 15.92 -8.47
N PHE A 242 8.31 14.72 -8.91
CA PHE A 242 9.35 13.93 -8.23
C PHE A 242 10.74 14.57 -8.30
N ARG A 243 11.15 15.09 -9.48
CA ARG A 243 12.43 15.80 -9.63
C ARG A 243 12.52 17.05 -8.76
N GLN A 244 11.42 17.78 -8.59
CA GLN A 244 11.35 18.99 -7.75
C GLN A 244 11.60 18.73 -6.26
N LEU A 245 11.41 17.49 -5.79
CA LEU A 245 11.69 17.13 -4.39
C LEU A 245 13.19 17.21 -4.06
N GLY A 246 14.06 16.98 -5.04
CA GLY A 246 15.51 16.90 -4.81
C GLY A 246 15.83 15.92 -3.67
N ASP A 247 16.56 16.41 -2.66
CA ASP A 247 16.98 15.61 -1.50
C ASP A 247 15.82 15.17 -0.59
N ARG A 248 14.59 15.68 -0.79
CA ARG A 248 13.40 15.22 -0.07
C ARG A 248 12.90 13.86 -0.55
N LEU A 249 13.34 13.36 -1.72
CA LEU A 249 12.95 12.05 -2.24
C LEU A 249 13.97 10.98 -1.87
N VAL A 250 13.57 10.00 -1.05
CA VAL A 250 14.46 8.93 -0.59
C VAL A 250 13.88 7.54 -0.88
N GLY A 251 14.64 6.71 -1.61
CA GLY A 251 14.30 5.30 -1.80
C GLY A 251 14.78 4.43 -0.64
N ILE A 252 13.85 3.81 0.07
CA ILE A 252 14.12 2.89 1.19
C ILE A 252 13.66 1.50 0.78
N ARG A 253 14.60 0.55 0.66
CA ARG A 253 14.29 -0.80 0.23
C ARG A 253 13.43 -1.52 1.28
N ASN A 254 12.29 -2.06 0.84
CA ASN A 254 11.44 -2.88 1.70
C ASN A 254 12.22 -4.10 2.26
N GLY A 255 11.95 -4.43 3.52
CA GLY A 255 12.41 -5.65 4.16
C GLY A 255 11.44 -6.82 3.95
N ILE A 256 11.76 -7.94 4.60
CA ILE A 256 10.86 -9.09 4.76
C ILE A 256 10.88 -9.53 6.22
N ASP A 257 9.80 -10.10 6.71
CA ASP A 257 9.79 -10.79 8.00
C ASP A 257 10.58 -12.10 7.90
N ILE A 258 11.82 -12.08 8.42
CA ILE A 258 12.73 -13.23 8.42
C ILE A 258 12.35 -14.33 9.43
N LYS A 259 11.39 -14.11 10.33
CA LYS A 259 10.88 -15.19 11.19
C LYS A 259 9.80 -15.96 10.46
N LYS A 260 8.96 -15.26 9.70
CA LYS A 260 7.91 -15.86 8.87
C LYS A 260 8.48 -16.50 7.60
N TRP A 261 9.43 -15.84 6.94
CA TRP A 261 10.04 -16.27 5.68
C TRP A 261 11.43 -16.85 5.91
N ASN A 262 11.51 -17.99 6.60
CA ASN A 262 12.77 -18.68 6.89
C ASN A 262 12.71 -20.15 6.50
N PRO A 263 13.37 -20.60 5.41
CA PRO A 263 13.36 -22.00 5.02
C PRO A 263 14.01 -22.94 6.06
N ALA A 264 14.77 -22.42 7.02
CA ALA A 264 15.34 -23.24 8.10
C ALA A 264 14.29 -23.68 9.13
N ASP A 265 13.19 -22.91 9.29
CA ASP A 265 12.19 -23.14 10.33
C ASP A 265 10.74 -23.17 9.80
N ASP A 266 10.53 -22.94 8.50
CA ASP A 266 9.22 -22.94 7.88
C ASP A 266 8.57 -24.33 7.96
N ALA A 267 7.40 -24.40 8.56
CA ALA A 267 6.61 -25.63 8.71
C ALA A 267 5.68 -25.89 7.51
N LEU A 268 5.54 -24.93 6.60
CA LEU A 268 4.71 -25.03 5.40
C LEU A 268 5.43 -25.72 4.24
N ILE A 269 6.76 -25.79 4.29
CA ILE A 269 7.57 -26.51 3.30
C ILE A 269 7.82 -27.96 3.76
N PRO A 270 7.83 -28.93 2.83
CA PRO A 270 7.95 -30.35 3.18
C PRO A 270 9.32 -30.73 3.75
N ALA A 271 10.36 -29.94 3.48
CA ALA A 271 11.67 -30.08 4.10
C ALA A 271 12.35 -28.72 4.29
N ARG A 272 12.88 -28.51 5.49
CA ARG A 272 13.65 -27.32 5.83
C ARG A 272 15.05 -27.38 5.22
N PHE A 273 15.63 -26.22 4.95
CA PHE A 273 16.97 -26.11 4.38
C PHE A 273 17.65 -24.80 4.78
N THR A 274 18.98 -24.78 4.71
CA THR A 274 19.82 -23.62 5.02
C THR A 274 20.74 -23.32 3.83
N PRO A 275 21.46 -22.17 3.83
CA PRO A 275 22.49 -21.91 2.83
C PRO A 275 23.60 -22.98 2.79
N ASP A 276 23.87 -23.64 3.94
CA ASP A 276 24.92 -24.65 4.06
C ASP A 276 24.44 -26.07 3.69
N ASP A 277 23.13 -26.35 3.82
CA ASP A 277 22.50 -27.61 3.41
C ASP A 277 21.24 -27.37 2.58
N MET A 278 21.39 -27.54 1.27
CA MET A 278 20.33 -27.34 0.27
C MET A 278 19.57 -28.64 -0.07
N SER A 279 19.85 -29.76 0.62
CA SER A 279 19.19 -31.05 0.36
C SER A 279 17.66 -30.96 0.54
N GLY A 280 17.20 -30.21 1.55
CA GLY A 280 15.77 -29.94 1.76
C GLY A 280 15.12 -29.20 0.59
N LYS A 281 15.84 -28.29 -0.09
CA LYS A 281 15.32 -27.62 -1.29
C LYS A 281 15.07 -28.61 -2.44
N ALA A 282 15.93 -29.61 -2.60
CA ALA A 282 15.74 -30.65 -3.61
C ALA A 282 14.48 -31.50 -3.30
N HIS A 283 14.23 -31.80 -2.02
CA HIS A 283 13.00 -32.44 -1.59
C HIS A 283 11.77 -31.56 -1.86
N CYS A 284 11.81 -30.28 -1.49
CA CYS A 284 10.74 -29.31 -1.79
C CYS A 284 10.43 -29.23 -3.28
N LYS A 285 11.44 -29.21 -4.14
CA LYS A 285 11.25 -29.24 -5.61
C LYS A 285 10.53 -30.51 -6.05
N ALA A 286 10.95 -31.68 -5.58
CA ALA A 286 10.34 -32.94 -5.94
C ALA A 286 8.86 -33.03 -5.51
N THR A 287 8.55 -32.57 -4.29
CA THR A 287 7.17 -32.49 -3.78
C THR A 287 6.34 -31.49 -4.58
N LEU A 288 6.91 -30.33 -4.93
CA LEU A 288 6.23 -29.32 -5.74
C LEU A 288 5.92 -29.83 -7.15
N GLN A 289 6.85 -30.56 -7.78
CA GLN A 289 6.62 -31.22 -9.07
C GLN A 289 5.44 -32.19 -8.98
N GLU A 290 5.46 -33.07 -7.97
CA GLU A 290 4.41 -34.05 -7.75
C GLU A 290 3.03 -33.41 -7.51
N ALA A 291 2.97 -32.38 -6.66
CA ALA A 291 1.73 -31.69 -6.34
C ALA A 291 1.10 -30.95 -7.55
N TRP A 292 1.90 -30.60 -8.57
CA TRP A 292 1.43 -29.97 -9.82
C TRP A 292 1.36 -30.95 -11.00
N GLY A 293 1.49 -32.26 -10.74
CA GLY A 293 1.40 -33.30 -11.78
C GLY A 293 2.59 -33.36 -12.75
N LEU A 294 3.70 -32.73 -12.40
CA LEU A 294 4.92 -32.69 -13.20
C LEU A 294 5.83 -33.90 -12.89
N PRO A 295 6.61 -34.40 -13.87
CA PRO A 295 7.62 -35.42 -13.61
C PRO A 295 8.67 -34.95 -12.59
N ARG A 296 8.99 -35.83 -11.64
CA ARG A 296 10.05 -35.58 -10.64
C ARG A 296 11.44 -35.66 -11.27
N ARG A 297 11.91 -34.54 -11.81
CA ARG A 297 13.22 -34.40 -12.44
C ARG A 297 14.11 -33.46 -11.64
N ALA A 298 15.15 -34.01 -11.01
CA ALA A 298 16.09 -33.22 -10.20
C ALA A 298 17.01 -32.35 -11.07
N ASP A 299 17.31 -32.82 -12.29
CA ASP A 299 18.23 -32.27 -13.28
C ASP A 299 17.69 -31.06 -14.06
N VAL A 300 16.36 -30.90 -14.15
CA VAL A 300 15.75 -29.78 -14.93
C VAL A 300 15.49 -28.54 -14.09
N PRO A 301 15.68 -27.32 -14.61
CA PRO A 301 15.22 -26.11 -13.92
C PRO A 301 13.69 -26.12 -13.72
N LEU A 302 13.24 -25.64 -12.58
CA LEU A 302 11.82 -25.36 -12.31
C LEU A 302 11.68 -23.85 -12.09
N PHE A 303 10.93 -23.18 -12.96
CA PHE A 303 10.62 -21.75 -12.87
C PHE A 303 9.23 -21.57 -12.28
N GLY A 304 9.11 -20.70 -11.27
CA GLY A 304 7.84 -20.36 -10.64
C GLY A 304 7.54 -18.88 -10.77
N MET A 305 6.32 -18.53 -11.14
CA MET A 305 5.82 -17.16 -11.12
C MET A 305 4.58 -17.08 -10.24
N SER A 306 4.62 -16.24 -9.21
CA SER A 306 3.46 -15.89 -8.38
C SER A 306 3.16 -14.40 -8.52
N ALA A 307 2.10 -14.05 -9.27
CA ALA A 307 1.72 -12.67 -9.55
C ALA A 307 0.29 -12.57 -10.11
N ARG A 308 -0.29 -11.35 -10.13
CA ARG A 308 -1.49 -11.07 -10.94
C ARG A 308 -1.19 -11.34 -12.41
N LEU A 309 -2.11 -12.01 -13.10
CA LEU A 309 -1.96 -12.39 -14.51
C LEU A 309 -2.39 -11.25 -15.43
N VAL A 310 -1.59 -10.18 -15.47
CA VAL A 310 -1.83 -8.96 -16.25
C VAL A 310 -0.60 -8.57 -17.07
N ALA A 311 -0.78 -7.78 -18.14
CA ALA A 311 0.33 -7.37 -19.02
C ALA A 311 1.44 -6.60 -18.27
N GLN A 312 1.08 -5.83 -17.23
CA GLN A 312 2.04 -5.12 -16.36
C GLN A 312 3.07 -6.06 -15.70
N LYS A 313 2.78 -7.36 -15.58
CA LYS A 313 3.70 -8.37 -15.04
C LYS A 313 4.52 -9.09 -16.11
N GLY A 314 4.46 -8.64 -17.36
CA GLY A 314 5.22 -9.16 -18.48
C GLY A 314 4.69 -10.49 -19.04
N LEU A 315 3.43 -10.86 -18.76
CA LEU A 315 2.88 -12.13 -19.25
C LEU A 315 2.74 -12.16 -20.78
N ASP A 316 2.51 -11.02 -21.40
CA ASP A 316 2.55 -10.86 -22.85
C ASP A 316 3.89 -11.34 -23.42
N GLN A 317 5.01 -10.96 -22.80
CA GLN A 317 6.34 -11.38 -23.20
C GLN A 317 6.61 -12.85 -22.88
N ILE A 318 6.18 -13.31 -21.69
CA ILE A 318 6.41 -14.69 -21.24
C ILE A 318 5.65 -15.68 -22.13
N VAL A 319 4.36 -15.46 -22.37
CA VAL A 319 3.51 -16.36 -23.19
C VAL A 319 3.98 -16.39 -24.65
N ALA A 320 4.43 -15.25 -25.17
CA ALA A 320 5.00 -15.15 -26.51
C ALA A 320 6.39 -15.80 -26.64
N SER A 321 7.11 -16.00 -25.52
CA SER A 321 8.48 -16.52 -25.53
C SER A 321 8.55 -17.96 -26.07
N GLN A 322 9.47 -18.19 -27.01
CA GLN A 322 9.77 -19.54 -27.47
C GLN A 322 10.41 -20.40 -26.35
N SER A 323 10.95 -19.78 -25.31
CA SER A 323 11.62 -20.46 -24.20
C SER A 323 10.71 -21.45 -23.49
N LEU A 324 9.42 -21.12 -23.31
CA LEU A 324 8.42 -22.02 -22.73
C LEU A 324 8.22 -23.31 -23.53
N ARG A 325 8.58 -23.29 -24.82
CA ARG A 325 8.38 -24.41 -25.75
C ARG A 325 9.66 -25.20 -25.95
N LEU A 326 10.82 -24.54 -25.88
CA LEU A 326 12.11 -25.10 -26.28
C LEU A 326 13.00 -25.54 -25.11
N LEU A 327 12.99 -24.85 -23.96
CA LEU A 327 13.91 -25.14 -22.84
C LEU A 327 13.51 -26.38 -22.06
N ASP A 328 14.40 -27.38 -21.91
CA ASP A 328 14.17 -28.54 -21.02
C ASP A 328 14.11 -28.10 -19.54
N ALA A 329 12.97 -27.57 -19.16
CA ALA A 329 12.65 -26.94 -17.90
C ALA A 329 11.14 -27.11 -17.65
N GLN A 330 10.77 -26.87 -16.40
CA GLN A 330 9.40 -26.87 -15.94
C GLN A 330 8.96 -25.48 -15.49
N PHE A 331 7.65 -25.18 -15.60
CA PHE A 331 7.09 -23.86 -15.35
C PHE A 331 5.81 -23.97 -14.52
N ILE A 332 5.74 -23.22 -13.42
CA ILE A 332 4.55 -23.09 -12.59
C ILE A 332 4.11 -21.64 -12.55
N PHE A 333 2.85 -21.37 -12.90
CA PHE A 333 2.23 -20.05 -12.82
C PHE A 333 1.11 -20.08 -11.79
N LEU A 334 1.19 -19.21 -10.79
CA LEU A 334 0.21 -19.06 -9.71
C LEU A 334 -0.33 -17.63 -9.71
N GLY A 335 -1.61 -17.46 -10.05
CA GLY A 335 -2.25 -16.16 -10.07
C GLY A 335 -3.61 -16.18 -10.75
N ALA A 336 -4.27 -15.02 -10.74
CA ALA A 336 -5.49 -14.73 -11.47
C ALA A 336 -5.39 -13.31 -12.07
N GLY A 337 -6.14 -13.03 -13.13
CA GLY A 337 -6.10 -11.74 -13.80
C GLY A 337 -6.91 -11.68 -15.09
N GLU A 338 -6.29 -11.24 -16.17
CA GLU A 338 -6.95 -11.11 -17.47
C GLU A 338 -7.15 -12.50 -18.09
N ALA A 339 -8.39 -12.77 -18.53
CA ALA A 339 -8.78 -14.06 -19.09
C ALA A 339 -7.91 -14.51 -20.26
N GLN A 340 -7.37 -13.58 -21.06
CA GLN A 340 -6.47 -13.91 -22.16
C GLN A 340 -5.18 -14.60 -21.70
N PHE A 341 -4.58 -14.15 -20.59
CA PHE A 341 -3.35 -14.75 -20.06
C PHE A 341 -3.65 -16.04 -19.32
N GLU A 342 -4.76 -16.11 -18.57
CA GLU A 342 -5.21 -17.35 -17.96
C GLU A 342 -5.44 -18.46 -18.99
N ASN A 343 -6.16 -18.15 -20.07
CA ASN A 343 -6.45 -19.11 -21.12
C ASN A 343 -5.17 -19.53 -21.85
N ALA A 344 -4.30 -18.59 -22.20
CA ALA A 344 -3.05 -18.91 -22.88
C ALA A 344 -2.13 -19.82 -22.03
N LEU A 345 -2.05 -19.58 -20.71
CA LEU A 345 -1.28 -20.43 -19.80
C LEU A 345 -1.92 -21.82 -19.65
N ARG A 346 -3.26 -21.92 -19.60
CA ARG A 346 -3.98 -23.21 -19.57
C ARG A 346 -3.77 -24.01 -20.86
N GLU A 347 -3.80 -23.34 -22.01
CA GLU A 347 -3.51 -23.96 -23.32
C GLU A 347 -2.08 -24.48 -23.38
N LEU A 348 -1.11 -23.72 -22.87
CA LEU A 348 0.29 -24.16 -22.77
C LEU A 348 0.43 -25.40 -21.86
N ALA A 349 -0.19 -25.39 -20.68
CA ALA A 349 -0.18 -26.53 -19.77
C ALA A 349 -0.83 -27.78 -20.40
N THR A 350 -1.90 -27.61 -21.18
CA THR A 350 -2.55 -28.72 -21.89
C THR A 350 -1.65 -29.27 -23.00
N ARG A 351 -0.94 -28.41 -23.72
CA ARG A 351 -0.05 -28.79 -24.82
C ARG A 351 1.26 -29.43 -24.33
N PHE A 352 1.74 -29.06 -23.16
CA PHE A 352 2.99 -29.52 -22.57
C PHE A 352 2.78 -30.03 -21.14
N PRO A 353 2.02 -31.12 -20.92
CA PRO A 353 1.58 -31.54 -19.58
C PRO A 353 2.70 -31.98 -18.64
N THR A 354 3.91 -32.17 -19.15
CA THR A 354 5.09 -32.61 -18.39
C THR A 354 6.08 -31.48 -18.10
N ARG A 355 5.76 -30.24 -18.48
CA ARG A 355 6.65 -29.06 -18.42
C ARG A 355 5.95 -27.86 -17.81
#